data_AF-A0A0G2AWK0-F1
#
_entry.id   AF-A0A0G2AWK0-F1
#
_cell.length_a   1.000
_cell.length_b   1.000
_cell.length_c   1.000
_cell.angle_alpha   90.00
_cell.angle_beta   90.00
_cell.angle_gamma   90.00
#
_symmetry.space_group_name_H-M   'P 1'
#
loop_
_entity.id
_entity.type
_entity.pdbx_description
1 polymer ?
#
loop_
_entity_poly.entity_id
_entity_poly.type
_entity_poly.pdbx_seq_one_letter_code
_entity_poly.pdbx_strand_id
1 'polypeptide(L)' 'MAAILPEAIYKQGVLELQDVIAPSALKITPREINLGDKIARTFFVMSYPRVLTDSWFAPVINLDRVLDVSIF' A
#
# COMPACT_ATOMS: atom_id res chain seq x y z
N MET A 1 9.90 33.91 31.77
CA MET A 1 9.05 33.48 30.64
C MET A 1 9.95 33.41 29.42
N ALA A 2 10.31 32.20 28.99
CA ALA A 2 11.29 32.01 27.92
C ALA A 2 10.66 32.43 26.57
N ALA A 3 11.35 33.30 25.84
CA ALA A 3 10.93 33.76 24.52
C ALA A 3 10.93 32.59 23.55
N ILE A 4 9.76 32.25 23.03
CA ILE A 4 9.58 31.21 22.02
C ILE A 4 10.02 31.82 20.69
N LEU A 5 11.14 31.34 20.16
CA LEU A 5 11.71 31.85 18.93
C LEU A 5 10.90 31.36 17.71
N PRO A 6 10.55 32.23 16.74
CA PRO A 6 9.72 31.86 15.58
C PRO A 6 10.27 30.68 14.76
N GLU A 7 11.60 30.55 14.69
CA GLU A 7 12.26 29.43 13.99
C GLU A 7 11.96 28.06 14.61
N ALA A 8 11.67 27.99 15.91
CA ALA A 8 11.35 26.74 16.59
C ALA A 8 9.96 26.23 16.21
N ILE A 9 9.00 27.16 16.06
CA ILE A 9 7.61 26.86 15.66
C ILE A 9 7.59 26.36 14.21
N TYR A 10 8.36 27.01 13.32
CA TYR A 10 8.44 26.59 11.93
C TYR A 10 9.06 25.19 11.77
N LYS A 11 10.12 24.90 12.54
CA LYS A 11 10.72 23.56 12.56
C LYS A 11 9.77 22.50 13.12
N GLN A 12 8.99 22.82 14.16
CA GLN A 12 7.97 21.91 14.71
C GLN A 12 6.87 21.61 13.70
N GLY A 13 6.31 22.63 13.02
CA GLY A 13 5.26 22.42 12.03
C GLY A 13 5.71 21.61 10.80
N VAL A 14 6.98 21.75 10.40
CA VAL A 14 7.57 20.93 9.34
C VAL A 14 7.78 19.48 9.78
N LEU A 15 8.12 19.25 11.06
CA LEU A 15 8.27 17.91 11.62
C LEU A 15 6.92 17.18 11.72
N GLU A 16 5.90 17.86 12.26
CA GLU A 16 4.55 17.30 12.37
C GLU A 16 3.96 16.91 11.01
N LEU A 17 4.19 17.73 9.97
CA LEU A 17 3.73 17.41 8.62
C LEU A 17 4.44 16.18 8.04
N GLN A 18 5.74 16.02 8.31
CA GLN A 18 6.50 14.85 7.88
C GLN A 18 6.04 13.57 8.60
N ASP A 19 5.77 13.65 9.90
CA ASP A 19 5.26 12.52 10.69
C ASP A 19 3.85 12.08 10.25
N VAL A 20 3.03 13.01 9.73
CA VAL A 20 1.70 12.70 9.15
C VAL A 20 1.81 12.02 7.78
N ILE A 21 2.78 12.42 6.94
CA ILE A 21 2.95 11.90 5.57
C ILE A 21 3.69 10.56 5.55
N ALA A 22 4.66 10.39 6.46
CA ALA A 22 5.45 9.18 6.61
C ALA A 22 5.22 8.56 8.00
N PRO A 23 4.03 8.02 8.29
CA PRO A 23 3.81 7.30 9.54
C PRO A 23 4.84 6.17 9.65
N SER A 24 5.38 5.97 10.85
CA SER A 24 6.38 4.93 11.17
C SER A 24 5.93 3.50 10.85
N ALA A 25 4.64 3.32 10.55
CA ALA A 25 4.02 2.06 10.15
C ALA A 25 4.14 1.76 8.64
N LEU A 26 4.56 2.72 7.80
CA LEU A 26 4.70 2.54 6.35
C LEU A 26 6.15 2.17 6.00
N LYS A 27 6.37 0.91 5.60
CA LYS A 27 7.66 0.44 5.08
C LYS A 27 7.49 -0.03 3.65
N ILE A 28 8.11 0.69 2.72
CA ILE A 28 8.12 0.34 1.29
C ILE A 28 9.42 -0.41 1.01
N THR A 29 9.31 -1.65 0.56
CA THR A 29 10.43 -2.40 0.01
C THR A 29 10.13 -2.72 -1.46
N PRO A 30 11.16 -3.05 -2.27
CA PRO A 30 10.92 -3.43 -3.67
C PRO A 30 9.98 -4.62 -3.88
N ARG A 31 9.74 -5.44 -2.84
CA ARG A 31 8.91 -6.66 -2.94
C ARG A 31 7.57 -6.57 -2.21
N GLU A 32 7.41 -5.64 -1.28
CA GLU A 32 6.23 -5.54 -0.41
C GLU A 32 6.12 -4.16 0.20
N ILE A 33 4.88 -3.77 0.46
CA ILE A 33 4.52 -2.57 1.19
C ILE A 33 3.89 -3.04 2.50
N ASN A 34 4.52 -2.69 3.62
CA ASN A 34 3.99 -2.96 4.94
C ASN A 34 3.32 -1.68 5.44
N LEU A 35 2.06 -1.78 5.84
CA LEU A 35 1.26 -0.70 6.42
C LEU A 35 0.74 -1.17 7.78
N GLY A 36 1.51 -0.90 8.83
CA GLY A 36 1.26 -1.42 10.17
C GLY A 36 1.30 -2.95 10.17
N ASP A 37 0.17 -3.57 10.51
CA ASP A 37 0.02 -5.04 10.53
C ASP A 37 -0.37 -5.64 9.16
N LYS A 38 -0.63 -4.81 8.14
CA LYS A 38 -1.03 -5.27 6.81
C LYS A 38 0.16 -5.32 5.87
N ILE A 39 0.37 -6.46 5.23
CA ILE A 39 1.40 -6.67 4.20
C ILE A 39 0.71 -6.74 2.84
N ALA A 40 1.09 -5.83 1.93
CA ALA A 40 0.61 -5.82 0.55
C ALA A 40 1.76 -6.18 -0.40
N ARG A 41 1.49 -7.08 -1.36
CA ARG A 41 2.45 -7.51 -2.38
C ARG A 41 1.76 -7.64 -3.72
N THR A 42 2.35 -7.02 -4.74
CA THR A 42 1.91 -7.18 -6.12
C THR A 42 2.61 -8.38 -6.74
N PHE A 43 1.82 -9.31 -7.28
CA PHE A 43 2.34 -10.42 -8.08
C PHE A 43 2.08 -10.14 -9.56
N PHE A 44 3.14 -10.13 -10.37
CA PHE A 44 3.01 -10.05 -11.81
C PHE A 44 2.94 -11.47 -12.37
N VAL A 45 1.78 -11.83 -12.93
CA VAL A 45 1.56 -13.12 -13.58
C VAL A 45 1.56 -12.90 -15.09
N MET A 46 2.54 -13.46 -15.80
CA MET A 46 2.70 -13.27 -17.25
C MET A 46 1.85 -14.23 -18.10
N SER A 47 1.08 -15.14 -17.48
CA SER A 47 0.32 -16.17 -18.18
C SER A 47 -1.10 -15.72 -18.56
N TYR A 48 -1.34 -14.43 -18.81
CA TYR A 48 -2.66 -14.00 -19.29
C TYR A 48 -2.83 -14.48 -20.75
N PRO A 49 -3.82 -15.35 -21.03
CA PRO A 49 -3.93 -15.96 -22.36
C PRO A 49 -4.27 -14.90 -23.42
N ARG A 50 -3.68 -15.01 -24.61
CA ARG A 50 -4.09 -14.20 -25.77
C ARG A 50 -5.51 -14.56 -26.24
N VAL A 51 -5.91 -15.81 -26.02
CA VAL A 51 -7.24 -16.34 -26.38
C VAL A 51 -7.82 -16.99 -25.13
N LEU A 52 -9.02 -16.56 -24.76
CA LEU A 52 -9.74 -17.09 -23.61
C LEU A 52 -10.60 -18.26 -24.08
N THR A 53 -10.41 -19.44 -23.48
CA THR A 53 -11.35 -20.54 -23.61
C THR A 53 -12.46 -20.39 -22.57
N ASP A 54 -13.58 -21.09 -22.77
CA ASP A 54 -14.64 -21.14 -21.77
C ASP A 54 -14.07 -21.60 -20.41
N SER A 55 -14.56 -20.98 -19.33
CA SER A 55 -14.15 -21.28 -17.95
C SER A 55 -12.65 -21.07 -17.63
N TRP A 56 -11.92 -20.26 -18.40
CA TRP A 56 -10.49 -19.99 -18.15
C TRP A 56 -10.17 -19.44 -16.74
N PHE A 57 -11.13 -18.77 -16.09
CA PHE A 57 -10.97 -18.18 -14.76
C PHE A 57 -11.65 -18.98 -13.63
N ALA A 58 -12.23 -20.14 -13.95
CA ALA A 58 -12.97 -20.98 -12.99
C ALA A 58 -12.19 -21.34 -11.71
N PRO A 59 -10.87 -21.63 -11.74
CA PRO A 59 -10.12 -21.96 -10.52
C PRO A 59 -10.06 -20.81 -9.51
N VAL A 60 -10.10 -19.56 -9.99
CA VAL A 60 -10.04 -18.37 -9.13
C VAL A 60 -11.42 -18.03 -8.59
N ILE A 61 -12.46 -18.12 -9.43
CA ILE A 61 -13.85 -17.84 -9.02
C ILE A 61 -14.37 -18.89 -8.02
N ASN A 62 -14.01 -20.16 -8.22
CA ASN A 62 -14.47 -21.27 -7.37
C ASN A 62 -13.61 -21.46 -6.11
N LEU A 63 -12.71 -20.52 -5.80
CA LEU A 63 -11.92 -20.60 -4.59
C LEU A 63 -12.82 -20.38 -3.38
N ASP A 64 -12.75 -21.28 -2.39
CA ASP A 64 -13.49 -21.18 -1.12
C ASP A 64 -12.87 -20.12 -0.19
N ARG A 65 -12.75 -18.89 -0.68
CA ARG A 65 -12.21 -17.72 0.02
C ARG A 65 -12.89 -16.46 -0.49
N VAL A 66 -13.08 -15.49 0.41
CA VAL A 66 -13.54 -14.16 0.03
C VAL A 66 -12.42 -13.48 -0.78
N LEU A 67 -12.73 -13.13 -2.02
CA LEU A 67 -11.84 -12.46 -2.95
C LEU A 67 -12.48 -11.12 -3.36
N ASP A 68 -11.74 -10.03 -3.21
CA ASP A 68 -12.07 -8.73 -3.77
C ASP A 68 -11.21 -8.52 -5.03
N VAL A 69 -11.84 -8.55 -6.21
CA VAL A 69 -11.17 -8.59 -7.52
C VAL A 69 -11.84 -7.60 -8.46
N SER A 70 -11.03 -6.81 -9.16
CA SER A 70 -11.47 -5.95 -10.26
C SER A 70 -10.62 -6.21 -11.51
N ILE A 71 -11.27 -6.24 -12.67
CA ILE A 71 -10.64 -6.29 -14.00
C ILE A 71 -11.05 -5.01 -14.73
N PHE A 72 -10.09 -4.29 -15.30
CA PHE A 72 -10.30 -3.02 -16.02
C PHE A 72 -9.90 -3.14 -17.48
#